data_AF-A0A7V0UG65-F1
#
_entry.id   AF-A0A7V0UG65-F1
#
_cell.length_a   1.000
_cell.length_b   1.000
_cell.length_c   1.000
_cell.angle_alpha   90.00
_cell.angle_beta   90.00
_cell.angle_gamma   90.00
#
_symmetry.space_group_name_H-M   'P 1'
#
loop_
_entity.id
_entity.type
_entity.pdbx_description
1 polymer ?
#
loop_
_entity_poly.entity_id
_entity_poly.type
_entity_poly.pdbx_seq_one_letter_code
_entity_poly.pdbx_strand_id
1 'polypeptide(L)'
;MSKRRKLQNAAVLIAFLFGVSPLLVAQWPAYPTRGVPKTPDGKPDLNGPAPRTADGKPDLTGIWANGRGGGQRGAPAGPAAPADGPPLAQFGNVGAGFKEGLPFQPWAADLVKKRMADNSKDNPDAHCLPMGFMQFHTHPQPRKIIQTPDVVVIIYEANHGLRQIFTDGRPLPPKDVEPWWYGYSIGRWEGDTLVVETVNFLDRDPLWLDVRGSPLTSDARVTERFRRVNYGTLEIEVTVDDPKAYTRPWTVRLNQRVMLDTELIEFICEERDATHYVGATNTAK
;
A
#
# COMPACT_ATOMS: atom_id res chain seq x y z
N MET A 1 -14.81 57.42 -30.09
CA MET A 1 -14.98 55.96 -29.94
C MET A 1 -14.46 55.54 -28.58
N SER A 2 -15.37 55.46 -27.62
CA SER A 2 -15.14 55.83 -26.22
C SER A 2 -15.17 54.63 -25.28
N LYS A 3 -14.48 54.73 -24.14
CA LYS A 3 -14.28 53.79 -23.01
C LYS A 3 -15.37 52.70 -22.82
N ARG A 4 -16.63 52.99 -23.11
CA ARG A 4 -17.77 52.03 -23.08
C ARG A 4 -17.53 50.76 -23.91
N ARG A 5 -16.94 50.83 -25.10
CA ARG A 5 -16.62 49.62 -25.91
C ARG A 5 -15.52 48.77 -25.29
N LYS A 6 -14.54 49.39 -24.61
CA LYS A 6 -13.47 48.66 -23.90
C LYS A 6 -13.99 47.99 -22.62
N LEU A 7 -14.91 48.63 -21.90
CA LEU A 7 -15.58 48.05 -20.72
C LEU A 7 -16.55 46.91 -21.08
N GLN A 8 -17.31 47.04 -22.17
CA GLN A 8 -18.18 45.95 -22.65
C GLN A 8 -17.36 44.73 -23.09
N ASN A 9 -16.23 44.93 -23.79
CA ASN A 9 -15.36 43.81 -24.19
C ASN A 9 -14.65 43.16 -23.00
N ALA A 10 -14.27 43.93 -21.97
CA ALA A 10 -13.68 43.40 -20.73
C ALA A 10 -14.71 42.60 -19.90
N ALA A 11 -15.95 43.07 -19.81
CA ALA A 11 -17.02 42.36 -19.10
C ALA A 11 -17.40 41.04 -19.79
N VAL A 12 -17.38 41.00 -21.13
CA VAL A 12 -17.63 39.76 -21.90
C VAL A 12 -16.46 38.77 -21.76
N LEU A 13 -15.20 39.23 -21.71
CA LEU A 13 -14.06 38.36 -21.44
C LEU A 13 -14.07 37.79 -20.00
N ILE A 14 -14.47 38.58 -19.00
CA ILE A 14 -14.58 38.12 -17.62
C ILE A 14 -15.75 37.13 -17.47
N ALA A 15 -16.89 37.36 -18.13
CA ALA A 15 -18.00 36.41 -18.15
C ALA A 15 -17.65 35.09 -18.85
N PHE A 16 -16.76 35.11 -19.87
CA PHE A 16 -16.25 33.88 -20.49
C PHE A 16 -15.19 33.16 -19.63
N LEU A 17 -14.38 33.89 -18.85
CA LEU A 17 -13.39 33.31 -17.94
C LEU A 17 -14.02 32.66 -16.69
N PHE A 18 -15.23 33.06 -16.30
CA PHE A 18 -16.00 32.39 -15.24
C PHE A 18 -17.02 31.35 -15.77
N GLY A 19 -17.30 31.35 -17.08
CA GLY A 19 -18.29 30.47 -17.70
C GLY A 19 -17.76 29.12 -18.20
N VAL A 20 -16.44 28.92 -18.19
CA VAL A 20 -15.81 27.69 -18.70
C VAL A 20 -14.88 27.12 -17.63
N SER A 21 -15.43 26.34 -16.70
CA SER A 21 -14.89 25.04 -16.25
C SER A 21 -15.50 24.59 -14.90
N PRO A 22 -16.75 24.11 -14.84
CA PRO A 22 -17.05 22.97 -13.99
C PRO A 22 -16.53 21.70 -14.71
N LEU A 23 -15.23 21.65 -15.03
CA LEU A 23 -14.58 20.50 -15.66
C LEU A 23 -13.66 19.75 -14.69
N LEU A 24 -13.80 19.98 -13.37
CA LEU A 24 -12.95 19.33 -12.36
C LEU A 24 -13.66 18.27 -11.51
N VAL A 25 -14.87 17.85 -11.88
CA VAL A 25 -15.52 16.66 -11.30
C VAL A 25 -16.02 15.75 -12.42
N ALA A 26 -15.14 15.41 -13.35
CA ALA A 26 -15.44 14.47 -14.44
C ALA A 26 -14.34 13.44 -14.59
N GLN A 27 -13.91 12.85 -13.48
CA GLN A 27 -13.41 11.48 -13.48
C GLN A 27 -14.36 10.70 -12.59
N TRP A 28 -15.06 9.71 -13.18
CA TRP A 28 -16.03 8.80 -12.55
C TRP A 28 -17.46 9.35 -12.34
N PRO A 29 -18.51 8.56 -12.64
CA PRO A 29 -19.82 8.82 -12.06
C PRO A 29 -19.68 8.76 -10.55
N ALA A 30 -20.15 9.78 -9.85
CA ALA A 30 -20.09 9.86 -8.40
C ALA A 30 -21.02 8.79 -7.79
N TYR A 31 -20.52 7.58 -7.61
CA TYR A 31 -21.19 6.51 -6.88
C TYR A 31 -20.76 6.57 -5.42
N PRO A 32 -21.66 6.99 -4.50
CA PRO A 32 -21.31 7.05 -3.10
C PRO A 32 -20.97 5.66 -2.56
N THR A 33 -19.94 5.55 -1.73
CA THR A 33 -19.65 4.32 -0.99
C THR A 33 -20.86 3.98 -0.11
N ARG A 34 -21.37 2.75 -0.26
CA ARG A 34 -22.54 2.29 0.50
C ARG A 34 -22.15 2.01 1.96
N GLY A 35 -23.10 2.21 2.88
CA GLY A 35 -22.94 1.82 4.28
C GLY A 35 -22.00 2.70 5.11
N VAL A 36 -21.58 3.86 4.58
CA VAL A 36 -20.76 4.84 5.32
C VAL A 36 -21.55 5.37 6.54
N PRO A 37 -21.05 5.20 7.78
CA PRO A 37 -21.63 5.83 8.96
C PRO A 37 -21.66 7.34 8.79
N LYS A 38 -22.69 8.00 9.35
CA LYS A 38 -22.85 9.45 9.24
C LYS A 38 -22.93 10.10 10.62
N THR A 39 -22.31 11.26 10.73
CA THR A 39 -22.48 12.18 11.87
C THR A 39 -23.89 12.80 11.87
N PRO A 40 -24.31 13.46 12.96
CA PRO A 40 -25.59 14.16 13.02
C PRO A 40 -25.79 15.24 11.94
N ASP A 41 -24.70 15.86 11.46
CA ASP A 41 -24.71 16.83 10.34
C ASP A 41 -24.64 16.16 8.95
N GLY A 42 -24.75 14.84 8.86
CA GLY A 42 -24.89 14.09 7.62
C GLY A 42 -23.58 13.80 6.88
N LYS A 43 -22.43 14.16 7.45
CA LYS A 43 -21.10 13.90 6.87
C LYS A 43 -20.62 12.48 7.19
N PRO A 44 -19.70 11.90 6.39
CA PRO A 44 -19.06 10.63 6.73
C PRO A 44 -18.40 10.65 8.12
N ASP A 45 -18.76 9.68 8.96
CA ASP A 45 -18.12 9.44 10.25
C ASP A 45 -17.09 8.30 10.11
N LEU A 46 -15.84 8.68 9.82
CA LEU A 46 -14.73 7.73 9.70
C LEU A 46 -14.31 7.12 11.05
N ASN A 47 -14.72 7.72 12.17
CA ASN A 47 -14.46 7.19 13.51
C ASN A 47 -15.60 6.29 14.02
N GLY A 48 -16.68 6.17 13.24
CA GLY A 48 -17.79 5.26 13.51
C GLY A 48 -17.38 3.79 13.55
N PRO A 49 -18.28 2.90 13.98
CA PRO A 49 -17.97 1.49 14.15
C PRO A 49 -17.49 0.84 12.85
N ALA A 50 -16.55 -0.10 12.97
CA ALA A 50 -16.13 -0.92 11.83
C ALA A 50 -17.33 -1.74 11.29
N PRO A 51 -17.53 -1.79 9.97
CA PRO A 51 -18.58 -2.61 9.38
C PRO A 51 -18.28 -4.10 9.64
N ARG A 52 -19.34 -4.91 9.62
CA ARG A 52 -19.30 -6.34 9.92
C ARG A 52 -19.87 -7.14 8.76
N THR A 53 -19.26 -8.27 8.45
CA THR A 53 -19.81 -9.28 7.54
C THR A 53 -20.97 -10.03 8.18
N ALA A 54 -21.69 -10.83 7.39
CA ALA A 54 -22.86 -11.59 7.85
C ALA A 54 -22.53 -12.61 8.97
N ASP A 55 -21.31 -13.11 9.02
CA ASP A 55 -20.76 -13.99 10.06
C ASP A 55 -20.17 -13.22 11.26
N GLY A 56 -20.35 -11.90 11.31
CA GLY A 56 -19.99 -11.04 12.44
C GLY A 56 -18.50 -10.67 12.53
N LYS A 57 -17.69 -11.05 11.55
CA LYS A 57 -16.29 -10.60 11.46
C LYS A 57 -16.22 -9.14 10.99
N PRO A 58 -15.18 -8.38 11.33
CA PRO A 58 -14.94 -7.10 10.69
C PRO A 58 -14.85 -7.26 9.17
N ASP A 59 -15.60 -6.45 8.44
CA ASP A 59 -15.52 -6.40 6.99
C ASP A 59 -14.32 -5.54 6.60
N LEU A 60 -13.33 -6.12 5.92
CA LEU A 60 -12.14 -5.42 5.44
C LEU A 60 -12.34 -4.82 4.04
N THR A 61 -13.48 -5.09 3.39
CA THR A 61 -13.80 -4.63 2.04
C THR A 61 -13.75 -3.11 1.96
N GLY A 62 -13.09 -2.61 0.91
CA GLY A 62 -12.93 -1.18 0.67
C GLY A 62 -11.67 -0.87 -0.12
N ILE A 63 -11.52 0.41 -0.45
CA ILE A 63 -10.31 0.95 -1.07
C ILE A 63 -9.51 1.63 0.04
N TRP A 64 -8.22 1.33 0.11
CA TRP A 64 -7.35 1.72 1.20
C TRP A 64 -6.08 2.38 0.66
N ALA A 65 -5.71 3.51 1.25
CA ALA A 65 -4.47 4.22 0.95
C ALA A 65 -3.56 4.28 2.19
N ASN A 66 -2.25 4.39 1.97
CA ASN A 66 -1.30 4.64 3.04
C ASN A 66 -1.64 5.97 3.75
N GLY A 67 -1.78 5.93 5.08
CA GLY A 67 -2.12 7.09 5.91
C GLY A 67 -1.09 8.23 5.90
N ARG A 68 0.09 8.05 5.31
CA ARG A 68 1.06 9.12 5.09
C ARG A 68 1.58 9.10 3.65
N GLY A 69 0.95 9.89 2.78
CA GLY A 69 1.56 10.39 1.54
C GLY A 69 1.21 9.59 0.29
N GLY A 70 0.50 10.26 -0.63
CA GLY A 70 0.13 9.73 -1.94
C GLY A 70 -1.12 10.39 -2.54
N GLY A 71 -1.19 11.74 -2.57
CA GLY A 71 -2.14 12.43 -3.46
C GLY A 71 -3.34 13.17 -2.83
N GLN A 72 -3.81 12.83 -1.62
CA GLN A 72 -4.90 13.61 -1.00
C GLN A 72 -4.36 14.75 -0.13
N ARG A 73 -4.25 15.95 -0.72
CA ARG A 73 -4.13 17.20 0.06
C ARG A 73 -5.33 17.31 1.02
N GLY A 74 -5.05 17.45 2.32
CA GLY A 74 -6.07 17.78 3.33
C GLY A 74 -6.60 16.63 4.20
N ALA A 75 -6.14 15.39 4.01
CA ALA A 75 -6.57 14.28 4.88
C ALA A 75 -5.80 14.30 6.23
N PRO A 76 -6.49 14.36 7.39
CA PRO A 76 -5.84 14.46 8.70
C PRO A 76 -4.96 13.24 8.98
N ALA A 77 -3.77 13.43 9.57
CA ALA A 77 -2.82 12.36 9.87
C ALA A 77 -3.49 11.18 10.60
N GLY A 78 -3.05 9.96 10.30
CA GLY A 78 -3.62 8.76 10.90
C GLY A 78 -3.24 8.76 12.37
N PRO A 79 -3.97 8.03 13.23
CA PRO A 79 -3.60 7.92 14.62
C PRO A 79 -2.11 7.57 14.74
N ALA A 80 -1.41 8.27 15.63
CA ALA A 80 -0.01 8.00 15.91
C ALA A 80 0.14 6.55 16.40
N ALA A 81 1.34 6.01 16.27
CA ALA A 81 1.66 4.76 16.92
C ALA A 81 1.42 4.84 18.43
N PRO A 82 0.84 3.81 19.06
CA PRO A 82 1.04 3.62 20.49
C PRO A 82 2.56 3.64 20.78
N ALA A 83 2.98 4.32 21.84
CA ALA A 83 4.39 4.46 22.19
C ALA A 83 5.08 3.10 22.44
N ASP A 84 4.31 2.09 22.87
CA ASP A 84 4.79 0.75 23.22
C ASP A 84 4.56 -0.30 22.11
N GLY A 85 4.13 0.12 20.92
CA GLY A 85 3.88 -0.78 19.79
C GLY A 85 5.04 -0.87 18.79
N PRO A 86 4.96 -1.77 17.79
CA PRO A 86 5.92 -1.81 16.71
C PRO A 86 6.06 -0.45 16.00
N PRO A 87 7.27 -0.08 15.53
CA PRO A 87 7.49 1.17 14.83
C PRO A 87 6.63 1.25 13.55
N LEU A 88 6.28 2.47 13.15
CA LEU A 88 5.58 2.68 11.88
C LEU A 88 6.53 2.45 10.71
N ALA A 89 6.13 1.58 9.78
CA ALA A 89 6.81 1.46 8.49
C ALA A 89 6.64 2.76 7.68
N GLN A 90 7.68 3.14 6.94
CA GLN A 90 7.67 4.33 6.09
C GLN A 90 7.85 3.93 4.62
N PHE A 91 7.27 4.72 3.73
CA PHE A 91 7.49 4.55 2.30
C PHE A 91 9.00 4.62 2.00
N GLY A 92 9.46 3.61 1.26
CA GLY A 92 10.84 3.46 0.83
C GLY A 92 11.85 2.97 1.86
N ASN A 93 11.52 2.98 3.16
CA ASN A 93 12.35 2.39 4.21
C ASN A 93 11.46 1.89 5.35
N VAL A 94 11.10 0.60 5.32
CA VAL A 94 10.26 0.01 6.37
C VAL A 94 10.99 -0.04 7.72
N GLY A 95 12.32 -0.03 7.70
CA GLY A 95 13.19 0.00 8.87
C GLY A 95 13.39 1.37 9.53
N ALA A 96 12.82 2.45 8.97
CA ALA A 96 13.14 3.83 9.40
C ALA A 96 12.79 4.13 10.87
N GLY A 97 11.83 3.40 11.46
CA GLY A 97 11.45 3.57 12.87
C GLY A 97 12.31 2.78 13.86
N PHE A 98 13.25 1.94 13.40
CA PHE A 98 14.18 1.24 14.28
C PHE A 98 15.42 2.10 14.53
N LYS A 99 15.82 2.24 15.80
CA LYS A 99 16.99 3.04 16.20
C LYS A 99 18.29 2.62 15.49
N GLU A 100 18.46 1.32 15.28
CA GLU A 100 19.66 0.72 14.68
C GLU A 100 19.40 0.22 13.24
N GLY A 101 18.22 0.52 12.67
CA GLY A 101 17.75 -0.10 11.43
C GLY A 101 17.24 -1.53 11.62
N LEU A 102 16.97 -2.21 10.51
CA LEU A 102 16.55 -3.61 10.53
C LEU A 102 17.71 -4.52 10.95
N PRO A 103 17.44 -5.65 11.64
CA PRO A 103 18.46 -6.54 12.15
C PRO A 103 19.03 -7.46 11.05
N PHE A 104 19.63 -6.90 10.01
CA PHE A 104 20.15 -7.64 8.87
C PHE A 104 21.28 -8.61 9.26
N GLN A 105 21.36 -9.74 8.55
CA GLN A 105 22.60 -10.51 8.43
C GLN A 105 23.65 -9.70 7.65
N PRO A 106 24.96 -9.98 7.79
CA PRO A 106 26.01 -9.19 7.12
C PRO A 106 25.83 -9.06 5.61
N TRP A 107 25.54 -10.17 4.91
CA TRP A 107 25.35 -10.16 3.46
C TRP A 107 24.13 -9.32 3.05
N ALA A 108 23.06 -9.31 3.85
CA ALA A 108 21.84 -8.56 3.58
C ALA A 108 22.09 -7.06 3.76
N ALA A 109 22.85 -6.67 4.78
CA ALA A 109 23.29 -5.29 4.96
C ALA A 109 24.16 -4.80 3.78
N ASP A 110 25.10 -5.63 3.32
CA ASP A 110 25.93 -5.33 2.15
C ASP A 110 25.10 -5.21 0.86
N LEU A 111 24.12 -6.10 0.68
CA LEU A 111 23.20 -6.04 -0.47
C LEU A 111 22.37 -4.76 -0.47
N VAL A 112 21.79 -4.37 0.67
CA VAL A 112 21.02 -3.11 0.79
C VAL A 112 21.92 -1.91 0.49
N LYS A 113 23.14 -1.88 1.05
CA LYS A 113 24.11 -0.81 0.78
C LYS A 113 24.44 -0.72 -0.71
N LYS A 114 24.67 -1.86 -1.38
CA LYS A 114 24.91 -1.91 -2.83
C LYS A 114 23.71 -1.40 -3.62
N ARG A 115 22.51 -1.91 -3.34
CA ARG A 115 21.25 -1.49 -3.99
C ARG A 115 21.06 0.02 -3.87
N MET A 116 21.24 0.57 -2.67
CA MET A 116 21.14 2.01 -2.44
C MET A 116 22.22 2.82 -3.16
N ALA A 117 23.46 2.33 -3.22
CA ALA A 117 24.53 2.98 -3.98
C ALA A 117 24.22 3.02 -5.49
N ASP A 118 23.56 1.98 -6.01
CA ASP A 118 23.07 1.91 -7.39
C ASP A 118 21.69 2.58 -7.59
N ASN A 119 21.32 3.52 -6.70
CA ASN A 119 20.05 4.26 -6.74
C ASN A 119 18.79 3.37 -6.76
N SER A 120 18.86 2.16 -6.22
CA SER A 120 17.79 1.16 -6.28
C SER A 120 17.25 0.91 -7.69
N LYS A 121 18.08 1.12 -8.72
CA LYS A 121 17.66 1.02 -10.14
C LYS A 121 17.01 -0.32 -10.49
N ASP A 122 17.43 -1.39 -9.81
CA ASP A 122 16.97 -2.76 -10.01
C ASP A 122 15.74 -3.11 -9.15
N ASN A 123 15.08 -2.12 -8.52
CA ASN A 123 13.83 -2.36 -7.81
C ASN A 123 12.74 -2.83 -8.80
N PRO A 124 11.95 -3.89 -8.49
CA PRO A 124 10.89 -4.37 -9.37
C PRO A 124 9.92 -3.28 -9.86
N ASP A 125 9.66 -2.27 -9.03
CA ASP A 125 8.81 -1.13 -9.37
C ASP A 125 9.33 -0.34 -10.58
N ALA A 126 10.65 -0.13 -10.65
CA ALA A 126 11.29 0.55 -11.78
C ALA A 126 11.19 -0.26 -13.08
N HIS A 127 10.97 -1.56 -13.01
CA HIS A 127 10.93 -2.46 -14.18
C HIS A 127 9.51 -2.92 -14.55
N CYS A 128 8.48 -2.26 -14.02
CA CYS A 128 7.09 -2.68 -14.22
C CYS A 128 6.83 -4.14 -13.79
N LEU A 129 7.63 -4.66 -12.87
CA LEU A 129 7.49 -5.99 -12.30
C LEU A 129 6.64 -5.95 -11.02
N PRO A 130 6.04 -7.08 -10.61
CA PRO A 130 5.32 -7.16 -9.35
C PRO A 130 6.20 -6.70 -8.16
N MET A 131 5.71 -5.82 -7.30
CA MET A 131 6.44 -5.42 -6.08
C MET A 131 6.23 -6.41 -4.93
N GLY A 132 7.09 -6.43 -3.91
CA GLY A 132 6.78 -7.17 -2.68
C GLY A 132 5.51 -6.63 -2.01
N PHE A 133 4.68 -7.49 -1.41
CA PHE A 133 3.44 -7.03 -0.74
C PHE A 133 3.72 -6.08 0.43
N MET A 134 4.90 -6.16 1.06
CA MET A 134 5.37 -5.15 2.02
C MET A 134 5.61 -3.78 1.41
N GLN A 135 6.25 -3.71 0.24
CA GLN A 135 6.39 -2.45 -0.49
C GLN A 135 5.01 -1.91 -0.88
N PHE A 136 4.11 -2.77 -1.37
CA PHE A 136 2.72 -2.39 -1.66
C PHE A 136 1.97 -1.79 -0.45
N HIS A 137 2.15 -2.31 0.77
CA HIS A 137 1.50 -1.75 1.96
C HIS A 137 1.91 -0.31 2.25
N THR A 138 3.15 0.06 1.91
CA THR A 138 3.70 1.41 2.09
C THR A 138 3.56 2.30 0.86
N HIS A 139 3.18 1.74 -0.29
CA HIS A 139 3.12 2.45 -1.56
C HIS A 139 2.05 3.55 -1.55
N PRO A 140 2.25 4.70 -2.23
CA PRO A 140 1.27 5.78 -2.25
C PRO A 140 -0.02 5.42 -2.99
N GLN A 141 0.06 4.56 -4.01
CA GLN A 141 -1.07 4.06 -4.77
C GLN A 141 -1.99 3.22 -3.88
N PRO A 142 -3.31 3.37 -4.01
CA PRO A 142 -4.26 2.63 -3.21
C PRO A 142 -4.34 1.15 -3.60
N ARG A 143 -5.07 0.42 -2.77
CA ARG A 143 -5.46 -0.96 -3.03
C ARG A 143 -6.93 -1.17 -2.73
N LYS A 144 -7.52 -2.21 -3.31
CA LYS A 144 -8.86 -2.66 -3.03
C LYS A 144 -8.80 -4.01 -2.34
N ILE A 145 -9.51 -4.13 -1.24
CA ILE A 145 -9.74 -5.40 -0.56
C ILE A 145 -11.16 -5.85 -0.89
N ILE A 146 -11.30 -7.10 -1.28
CA ILE A 146 -12.58 -7.78 -1.48
C ILE A 146 -12.58 -9.00 -0.56
N GLN A 147 -13.47 -9.00 0.43
CA GLN A 147 -13.59 -10.10 1.38
C GLN A 147 -14.81 -10.97 1.05
N THR A 148 -14.57 -12.26 0.95
CA THR A 148 -15.60 -13.31 0.94
C THR A 148 -15.39 -14.21 2.15
N PRO A 149 -16.29 -15.17 2.45
CA PRO A 149 -16.07 -16.12 3.53
C PRO A 149 -14.77 -16.95 3.35
N ASP A 150 -14.45 -17.34 2.12
CA ASP A 150 -13.41 -18.34 1.83
C ASP A 150 -12.09 -17.74 1.31
N VAL A 151 -12.14 -16.50 0.83
CA VAL A 151 -10.96 -15.79 0.34
C VAL A 151 -11.06 -14.28 0.53
N VAL A 152 -9.95 -13.66 0.92
CA VAL A 152 -9.73 -12.22 0.83
C VAL A 152 -8.80 -11.95 -0.36
N VAL A 153 -9.26 -11.12 -1.29
CA VAL A 153 -8.48 -10.69 -2.45
C VAL A 153 -8.02 -9.25 -2.23
N ILE A 154 -6.74 -9.01 -2.45
CA ILE A 154 -6.16 -7.66 -2.47
C ILE A 154 -5.71 -7.36 -3.90
N ILE A 155 -6.29 -6.31 -4.48
CA ILE A 155 -5.92 -5.77 -5.78
C ILE A 155 -5.14 -4.48 -5.52
N TYR A 156 -3.93 -4.41 -6.06
CA TYR A 156 -3.07 -3.23 -5.94
C TYR A 156 -3.17 -2.41 -7.22
N GLU A 157 -3.39 -1.09 -7.08
CA GLU A 157 -3.39 -0.20 -8.24
C GLU A 157 -2.00 -0.18 -8.89
N ALA A 158 -0.94 0.00 -8.11
CA ALA A 158 0.43 -0.05 -8.63
C ALA A 158 0.76 -1.44 -9.23
N ASN A 159 1.41 -1.43 -10.39
CA ASN A 159 1.96 -2.60 -11.11
C ASN A 159 1.00 -3.80 -11.22
N HIS A 160 -0.33 -3.57 -11.24
CA HIS A 160 -1.39 -4.56 -11.40
C HIS A 160 -1.24 -5.84 -10.54
N GLY A 161 -0.86 -5.67 -9.27
CA GLY A 161 -0.70 -6.81 -8.37
C GLY A 161 -2.03 -7.40 -7.89
N LEU A 162 -2.13 -8.72 -7.80
CA LEU A 162 -3.24 -9.44 -7.18
C LEU A 162 -2.73 -10.46 -6.16
N ARG A 163 -3.16 -10.33 -4.92
CA ARG A 163 -2.85 -11.29 -3.85
C ARG A 163 -4.13 -11.93 -3.33
N GLN A 164 -4.06 -13.25 -3.11
CA GLN A 164 -5.14 -14.02 -2.47
C GLN A 164 -4.69 -14.47 -1.08
N ILE A 165 -5.60 -14.38 -0.12
CA ILE A 165 -5.45 -14.89 1.24
C ILE A 165 -6.61 -15.85 1.46
N PHE A 166 -6.30 -17.15 1.53
CA PHE A 166 -7.33 -18.19 1.71
C PHE A 166 -7.78 -18.24 3.17
N THR A 167 -9.08 -18.09 3.41
CA THR A 167 -9.69 -18.07 4.75
C THR A 167 -10.63 -19.26 5.00
N ASP A 168 -10.66 -20.22 4.09
CA ASP A 168 -11.48 -21.44 4.13
C ASP A 168 -10.95 -22.55 5.07
N GLY A 169 -9.92 -22.23 5.88
CA GLY A 169 -9.35 -23.15 6.87
C GLY A 169 -8.37 -24.17 6.31
N ARG A 170 -7.96 -24.07 5.04
CA ARG A 170 -6.90 -24.91 4.47
C ARG A 170 -5.54 -24.66 5.17
N PRO A 171 -4.66 -25.68 5.27
CA PRO A 171 -3.31 -25.50 5.80
C PRO A 171 -2.40 -24.81 4.79
N LEU A 172 -1.25 -24.32 5.27
CA LEU A 172 -0.14 -23.95 4.39
C LEU A 172 0.34 -25.16 3.58
N PRO A 173 0.80 -24.96 2.34
CA PRO A 173 1.36 -26.04 1.54
C PRO A 173 2.71 -26.51 2.12
N PRO A 174 3.16 -27.73 1.75
CA PRO A 174 4.53 -28.17 2.05
C PRO A 174 5.55 -27.30 1.29
N LYS A 175 6.83 -27.37 1.68
CA LYS A 175 7.88 -26.46 1.17
C LYS A 175 8.27 -26.65 -0.30
N ASP A 176 7.87 -27.75 -0.93
CA ASP A 176 8.28 -28.21 -2.26
C ASP A 176 7.28 -27.90 -3.36
N VAL A 177 6.27 -27.07 -3.09
CA VAL A 177 5.32 -26.60 -4.10
C VAL A 177 5.89 -25.44 -4.91
N GLU A 178 5.30 -25.18 -6.08
CA GLU A 178 5.66 -24.05 -6.94
C GLU A 178 5.58 -22.72 -6.15
N PRO A 179 6.67 -21.94 -6.04
CA PRO A 179 6.67 -20.70 -5.30
C PRO A 179 5.96 -19.58 -6.07
N TRP A 180 5.35 -18.66 -5.33
CA TRP A 180 4.62 -17.52 -5.90
C TRP A 180 5.33 -16.21 -5.56
N TRP A 181 5.17 -15.19 -6.41
CA TRP A 181 5.77 -13.88 -6.17
C TRP A 181 5.35 -13.29 -4.82
N TYR A 182 4.06 -13.37 -4.48
CA TYR A 182 3.54 -12.90 -3.20
C TYR A 182 3.48 -13.98 -2.12
N GLY A 183 4.05 -15.16 -2.39
CA GLY A 183 3.90 -16.35 -1.57
C GLY A 183 2.48 -16.90 -1.52
N TYR A 184 2.29 -17.94 -0.70
CA TYR A 184 1.02 -18.58 -0.41
C TYR A 184 0.50 -18.10 0.95
N SER A 185 -0.66 -17.47 0.99
CA SER A 185 -1.24 -16.87 2.21
C SER A 185 -2.47 -17.64 2.69
N ILE A 186 -2.49 -18.00 3.97
CA ILE A 186 -3.70 -18.43 4.68
C ILE A 186 -4.07 -17.42 5.76
N GLY A 187 -5.36 -17.28 6.05
CA GLY A 187 -5.87 -16.36 7.05
C GLY A 187 -6.78 -17.06 8.06
N ARG A 188 -6.68 -16.66 9.33
CA ARG A 188 -7.59 -17.08 10.40
C ARG A 188 -7.97 -15.91 11.29
N TRP A 189 -9.21 -15.90 11.78
CA TRP A 189 -9.70 -14.86 12.67
C TRP A 189 -9.32 -15.15 14.13
N GLU A 190 -8.63 -14.20 14.77
CA GLU A 190 -8.44 -14.13 16.22
C GLU A 190 -9.26 -12.95 16.76
N GLY A 191 -10.47 -13.25 17.26
CA GLY A 191 -11.46 -12.21 17.57
C GLY A 191 -11.78 -11.37 16.33
N ASP A 192 -11.46 -10.08 16.40
CA ASP A 192 -11.66 -9.08 15.33
C ASP A 192 -10.41 -8.85 14.47
N THR A 193 -9.37 -9.67 14.60
CA THR A 193 -8.14 -9.55 13.83
C THR A 193 -8.01 -10.71 12.86
N LEU A 194 -7.83 -10.41 11.57
CA LEU A 194 -7.45 -11.42 10.59
C LEU A 194 -5.94 -11.60 10.65
N VAL A 195 -5.51 -12.78 11.12
CA VAL A 195 -4.11 -13.17 11.18
C VAL A 195 -3.78 -13.95 9.93
N VAL A 196 -2.85 -13.43 9.14
CA VAL A 196 -2.45 -13.98 7.85
C VAL A 196 -1.02 -14.48 7.96
N GLU A 197 -0.81 -15.71 7.52
CA GLU A 197 0.50 -16.34 7.47
C GLU A 197 0.86 -16.62 6.02
N THR A 198 2.06 -16.20 5.61
CA THR A 198 2.52 -16.33 4.23
C THR A 198 3.92 -16.95 4.18
N VAL A 199 4.07 -17.92 3.28
CA VAL A 199 5.33 -18.66 3.01
C VAL A 199 5.47 -18.88 1.50
N ASN A 200 6.48 -19.65 1.07
CA ASN A 200 6.62 -20.13 -0.31
C ASN A 200 6.80 -18.99 -1.33
N PHE A 201 7.64 -18.02 -0.96
CA PHE A 201 8.01 -16.90 -1.80
C PHE A 201 8.93 -17.31 -2.94
N LEU A 202 8.83 -16.63 -4.07
CA LEU A 202 9.68 -16.83 -5.23
C LEU A 202 11.18 -16.74 -4.87
N ASP A 203 11.95 -17.74 -5.31
CA ASP A 203 13.40 -17.86 -5.06
C ASP A 203 14.25 -17.27 -6.21
N ARG A 204 13.80 -16.15 -6.80
CA ARG A 204 14.47 -15.50 -7.94
C ARG A 204 14.86 -14.08 -7.56
N ASP A 205 16.11 -13.92 -7.11
CA ASP A 205 16.62 -12.76 -6.36
C ASP A 205 15.79 -12.46 -5.10
N PRO A 206 16.41 -12.10 -3.95
CA PRO A 206 15.63 -11.78 -2.77
C PRO A 206 14.65 -10.64 -3.06
N LEU A 207 13.36 -10.91 -2.84
CA LEU A 207 12.27 -9.98 -3.03
C LEU A 207 12.53 -8.71 -2.20
N TRP A 208 12.02 -7.58 -2.67
CA TRP A 208 12.23 -6.29 -2.02
C TRP A 208 11.05 -5.99 -1.08
N LEU A 209 11.36 -5.74 0.20
CA LEU A 209 10.35 -5.32 1.18
C LEU A 209 10.03 -3.82 1.12
N ASP A 210 10.94 -3.03 0.55
CA ASP A 210 10.85 -1.58 0.41
C ASP A 210 11.70 -1.05 -0.75
N VAL A 211 11.61 0.26 -1.04
CA VAL A 211 12.37 0.91 -2.13
C VAL A 211 13.89 0.82 -1.92
N ARG A 212 14.38 0.78 -0.68
CA ARG A 212 15.82 0.58 -0.37
C ARG A 212 16.31 -0.84 -0.64
N GLY A 213 15.39 -1.79 -0.78
CA GLY A 213 15.72 -3.17 -1.12
C GLY A 213 16.14 -4.01 0.06
N SER A 214 15.52 -3.79 1.22
CA SER A 214 15.53 -4.75 2.31
C SER A 214 15.07 -6.13 1.78
N PRO A 215 15.91 -7.19 1.84
CA PRO A 215 15.63 -8.45 1.16
C PRO A 215 14.62 -9.34 1.91
N LEU A 216 13.87 -10.15 1.17
CA LEU A 216 13.06 -11.26 1.66
C LEU A 216 13.42 -12.52 0.86
N THR A 217 13.83 -13.57 1.54
CA THR A 217 14.23 -14.84 0.92
C THR A 217 13.06 -15.82 0.84
N SER A 218 13.25 -16.90 0.07
CA SER A 218 12.31 -18.01 -0.05
C SER A 218 12.07 -18.78 1.26
N ASP A 219 12.98 -18.68 2.24
CA ASP A 219 12.82 -19.28 3.58
C ASP A 219 12.00 -18.42 4.55
N ALA A 220 11.56 -17.24 4.11
CA ALA A 220 10.79 -16.36 4.95
C ALA A 220 9.42 -16.92 5.32
N ARG A 221 8.99 -16.58 6.53
CA ARG A 221 7.61 -16.61 6.99
C ARG A 221 7.20 -15.19 7.37
N VAL A 222 6.13 -14.71 6.76
CA VAL A 222 5.57 -13.39 7.08
C VAL A 222 4.22 -13.56 7.73
N THR A 223 4.07 -12.97 8.91
CA THR A 223 2.79 -12.93 9.65
C THR A 223 2.26 -11.51 9.64
N GLU A 224 1.04 -11.34 9.14
CA GLU A 224 0.34 -10.05 9.14
C GLU A 224 -0.89 -10.12 10.04
N ARG A 225 -1.19 -9.04 10.77
CA ARG A 225 -2.39 -8.91 11.61
C ARG A 225 -3.19 -7.72 11.11
N PHE A 226 -4.27 -7.98 10.38
CA PHE A 226 -5.17 -6.96 9.86
C PHE A 226 -6.28 -6.67 10.86
N ARG A 227 -6.37 -5.42 11.30
CA ARG A 227 -7.34 -4.95 12.30
C ARG A 227 -8.03 -3.68 11.81
N ARG A 228 -9.32 -3.78 11.47
CA ARG A 228 -10.14 -2.61 11.13
C ARG A 228 -10.65 -1.97 12.42
N VAL A 229 -9.96 -0.94 12.89
CA VAL A 229 -10.16 -0.31 14.20
C VAL A 229 -11.49 0.44 14.28
N ASN A 230 -11.83 1.12 13.19
CA ASN A 230 -13.07 1.86 13.01
C ASN A 230 -13.42 1.84 11.51
N TYR A 231 -14.47 2.55 11.09
CA TYR A 231 -14.87 2.58 9.69
C TYR A 231 -13.72 3.02 8.76
N GLY A 232 -12.94 4.03 9.19
CA GLY A 232 -11.94 4.68 8.35
C GLY A 232 -10.50 4.18 8.47
N THR A 233 -10.18 3.31 9.44
CA THR A 233 -8.79 2.95 9.77
C THR A 233 -8.58 1.44 9.73
N LEU A 234 -7.67 1.01 8.88
CA LEU A 234 -7.14 -0.35 8.85
C LEU A 234 -5.71 -0.32 9.38
N GLU A 235 -5.47 -1.02 10.46
CA GLU A 235 -4.14 -1.26 11.02
C GLU A 235 -3.62 -2.61 10.53
N ILE A 236 -2.34 -2.65 10.17
CA ILE A 236 -1.66 -3.87 9.75
C ILE A 236 -0.35 -3.94 10.48
N GLU A 237 -0.19 -4.93 11.34
CA GLU A 237 1.12 -5.29 11.87
C GLU A 237 1.71 -6.38 11.00
N VAL A 238 2.99 -6.26 10.67
CA VAL A 238 3.70 -7.23 9.86
C VAL A 238 4.96 -7.65 10.57
N THR A 239 5.07 -8.94 10.85
CA THR A 239 6.26 -9.59 11.38
C THR A 239 6.93 -10.38 10.28
N VAL A 240 8.21 -10.10 10.05
CA VAL A 240 9.05 -10.83 9.10
C VAL A 240 9.98 -11.73 9.90
N ASP A 241 9.86 -13.04 9.68
CA ASP A 241 10.78 -14.06 10.17
C ASP A 241 11.50 -14.68 8.97
N ASP A 242 12.74 -14.26 8.75
CA ASP A 242 13.60 -14.75 7.69
C ASP A 242 15.03 -14.86 8.24
N PRO A 243 15.41 -16.04 8.76
CA PRO A 243 16.71 -16.23 9.42
C PRO A 243 17.89 -16.14 8.45
N LYS A 244 17.64 -16.27 7.12
CA LYS A 244 18.68 -16.10 6.12
C LYS A 244 19.03 -14.63 5.93
N ALA A 245 18.05 -13.72 5.94
CA ALA A 245 18.28 -12.28 5.75
C ALA A 245 18.42 -11.47 7.04
N TYR A 246 17.88 -11.94 8.17
CA TYR A 246 17.84 -11.21 9.44
C TYR A 246 18.35 -12.07 10.60
N THR A 247 18.93 -11.41 11.61
CA THR A 247 19.46 -12.07 12.83
C THR A 247 18.37 -12.44 13.84
N ARG A 248 17.18 -11.83 13.72
CA ARG A 248 15.98 -12.12 14.51
C ARG A 248 14.73 -11.62 13.78
N PRO A 249 13.54 -12.16 14.09
CA PRO A 249 12.30 -11.59 13.62
C PRO A 249 12.16 -10.12 14.03
N TRP A 250 11.45 -9.36 13.20
CA TRP A 250 11.15 -7.96 13.46
C TRP A 250 9.73 -7.62 13.01
N THR A 251 9.13 -6.64 13.67
CA THR A 251 7.73 -6.26 13.44
C THR A 251 7.63 -4.76 13.17
N VAL A 252 6.80 -4.39 12.20
CA VAL A 252 6.41 -3.02 11.91
C VAL A 252 4.90 -2.90 11.87
N ARG A 253 4.39 -1.69 12.00
CA ARG A 253 2.96 -1.39 11.85
C ARG A 253 2.71 -0.38 10.75
N LEU A 254 1.59 -0.54 10.05
CA LEU A 254 1.11 0.36 9.02
C LEU A 254 -0.32 0.77 9.33
N ASN A 255 -0.64 2.03 9.06
CA ASN A 255 -1.99 2.55 9.17
C ASN A 255 -2.47 2.96 7.78
N GLN A 256 -3.56 2.34 7.35
CA GLN A 256 -4.24 2.69 6.11
C GLN A 256 -5.58 3.36 6.38
N ARG A 257 -5.98 4.21 5.44
CA ARG A 257 -7.25 4.92 5.49
C ARG A 257 -8.16 4.47 4.37
N VAL A 258 -9.44 4.37 4.68
CA VAL A 258 -10.46 4.12 3.66
C VAL A 258 -10.54 5.32 2.71
N MET A 259 -10.67 5.04 1.42
CA MET A 259 -11.02 6.03 0.41
C MET A 259 -12.48 5.84 0.05
N LEU A 260 -13.27 6.90 0.20
CA LEU A 260 -14.68 6.92 -0.15
C LEU A 260 -14.88 7.46 -1.56
N ASP A 261 -16.00 7.07 -2.15
CA ASP A 261 -16.54 7.62 -3.39
C ASP A 261 -15.51 7.59 -4.56
N THR A 262 -14.68 6.55 -4.59
CA THR A 262 -13.61 6.33 -5.57
C THR A 262 -13.59 4.87 -6.04
N GLU A 263 -12.84 4.63 -7.12
CA GLU A 263 -12.50 3.29 -7.59
C GLU A 263 -11.00 3.23 -7.92
N LEU A 264 -10.42 2.03 -7.98
CA LEU A 264 -9.08 1.86 -8.54
C LEU A 264 -9.10 2.17 -10.04
N ILE A 265 -8.00 2.72 -10.53
CA ILE A 265 -7.79 2.93 -11.97
C ILE A 265 -6.69 1.99 -12.50
N GLU A 266 -6.64 1.75 -13.80
CA GLU A 266 -5.54 1.01 -14.39
C GLU A 266 -4.23 1.79 -14.25
N PHE A 267 -3.19 1.15 -13.73
CA PHE A 267 -1.85 1.70 -13.65
C PHE A 267 -0.99 1.13 -14.77
N ILE A 268 -0.94 1.83 -15.90
CA ILE A 268 -0.12 1.37 -17.03
C ILE A 268 1.33 1.82 -16.81
N CYS A 269 2.16 0.89 -16.34
CA CYS A 269 3.60 1.04 -16.32
C CYS A 269 4.17 0.74 -17.70
N GLU A 270 4.80 1.73 -18.34
CA GLU A 270 5.46 1.58 -19.65
C GLU A 270 6.98 1.54 -19.44
N GLU A 271 7.63 0.44 -19.83
CA GLU A 271 9.09 0.21 -19.68
C GLU A 271 9.94 1.03 -20.69
N ARG A 272 9.39 2.10 -21.29
CA ARG A 272 10.03 2.82 -22.41
C ARG A 272 11.31 3.57 -22.04
N ASP A 273 11.63 3.65 -20.75
CA ASP A 273 12.76 4.41 -20.21
C ASP A 273 13.85 3.53 -19.57
N ALA A 274 13.90 2.22 -19.86
CA ALA A 274 14.98 1.36 -19.36
C ALA A 274 16.40 1.87 -19.65
N THR A 275 16.57 2.60 -20.76
CA THR A 275 17.83 3.26 -21.16
C THR A 275 18.22 4.46 -20.29
N HIS A 276 17.30 4.99 -19.47
CA HIS A 276 17.50 6.15 -18.60
C HIS A 276 17.65 5.76 -17.11
N TYR A 277 17.62 4.47 -16.75
CA TYR A 277 17.94 4.03 -15.40
C TYR A 277 19.46 4.16 -15.15
N VAL A 278 19.87 5.30 -14.61
CA VAL A 278 21.27 5.58 -14.28
C VAL A 278 21.57 5.12 -12.85
N GLY A 279 22.34 4.03 -12.73
CA GLY A 279 22.97 3.63 -11.46
C GLY A 279 24.09 4.58 -11.04
N ALA A 280 24.86 4.24 -10.00
CA ALA A 280 26.08 4.97 -9.75
C ALA A 280 26.98 4.92 -10.99
N THR A 281 27.40 6.08 -11.48
CA THR A 281 28.45 6.13 -12.51
C THR A 281 29.70 5.52 -11.89
N ASN A 282 30.15 4.37 -12.39
CA ASN A 282 31.48 3.84 -12.10
C ASN A 282 32.53 4.79 -12.70
N THR A 283 32.75 5.95 -12.09
CA THR A 283 33.97 6.72 -12.26
C THR A 283 35.02 6.13 -11.32
N ALA A 284 35.44 4.90 -11.63
CA ALA A 284 36.70 4.36 -11.17
C ALA A 284 37.67 4.39 -12.37
N LYS A 285 38.47 5.45 -12.42
CA LYS A 285 39.80 5.48 -13.02
C LYS A 285 40.73 6.12 -12.00
#